data_AF-A0A9W6NXR4-F1
#
_entry.id   AF-A0A9W6NXR4-F1
#
_cell.length_a   1.000
_cell.length_b   1.000
_cell.length_c   1.000
_cell.angle_alpha   90.00
_cell.angle_beta   90.00
_cell.angle_gamma   90.00
#
_symmetry.space_group_name_H-M   'P 1'
#
loop_
_entity.id
_entity.type
_entity.pdbx_description
1 polymer ?
#
loop_
_entity_poly.entity_id
_entity_poly.type
_entity_poly.pdbx_seq_one_letter_code
_entity_poly.pdbx_strand_id
1 'polypeptide(L)'
;MSDKLVELQLDDAGLSGDLPRPHGGEQDEIQDVPFRPVVFRDDDLPSALARSAEWLRGAQEWLGEPLDVIAIHLDYDDRAGAPYYEVKLLCNEEDLAGAPLARRREERG
;
A
#
# COMPACT_ATOMS: atom_id res chain seq x y z
N MET A 1 15.93 -31.19 5.55
CA MET A 1 14.47 -30.95 5.49
C MET A 1 14.08 -31.06 4.03
N SER A 2 13.06 -31.85 3.69
CA SER A 2 12.61 -31.97 2.29
C SER A 2 11.72 -30.77 1.98
N ASP A 3 12.15 -29.87 1.09
CA ASP A 3 11.28 -28.84 0.54
C ASP A 3 10.17 -29.53 -0.24
N LYS A 4 8.96 -29.54 0.34
CA LYS A 4 7.74 -29.87 -0.39
C LYS A 4 7.27 -28.57 -1.04
N LEU A 5 7.45 -28.48 -2.36
CA LEU A 5 6.78 -27.47 -3.17
C LEU A 5 5.26 -27.66 -3.03
N VAL A 6 4.58 -26.63 -2.54
CA VAL A 6 3.12 -26.56 -2.52
C VAL A 6 2.71 -25.95 -3.85
N GLU A 7 1.97 -26.72 -4.66
CA GLU A 7 1.42 -26.26 -5.92
C GLU A 7 0.07 -25.59 -5.65
N LEU A 8 -0.05 -24.30 -5.97
CA LEU A 8 -1.26 -23.51 -5.77
C LEU A 8 -2.14 -23.58 -7.02
N GLN A 9 -3.44 -23.84 -6.83
CA GLN A 9 -4.44 -23.78 -7.90
C GLN A 9 -4.99 -22.35 -7.97
N LEU A 10 -4.43 -21.55 -8.88
CA LEU A 10 -4.78 -20.14 -9.08
C LEU A 10 -5.53 -19.94 -10.40
N ASP A 11 -6.42 -18.96 -10.45
CA ASP A 11 -7.06 -18.50 -11.68
C ASP A 11 -6.18 -17.54 -12.50
N ASP A 12 -6.70 -17.03 -13.61
CA ASP A 12 -5.98 -16.11 -14.50
C ASP A 12 -5.64 -14.76 -13.84
N ALA A 13 -6.30 -14.42 -12.72
CA ALA A 13 -6.01 -13.24 -11.91
C ALA A 13 -5.05 -13.55 -10.74
N GLY A 14 -4.52 -14.78 -10.66
CA GLY A 14 -3.62 -15.19 -9.58
C GLY A 14 -4.32 -15.45 -8.24
N LEU A 15 -5.64 -15.57 -8.22
CA LEU A 15 -6.45 -15.82 -7.03
C LEU A 15 -6.72 -17.32 -6.88
N SER A 16 -6.82 -17.80 -5.64
CA SER A 16 -7.20 -19.19 -5.38
C SER A 16 -8.55 -19.53 -6.04
N GLY A 17 -8.63 -20.69 -6.70
CA GLY A 17 -9.88 -21.18 -7.29
C GLY A 17 -11.01 -21.37 -6.26
N ASP A 18 -10.65 -21.62 -5.00
CA ASP A 18 -11.60 -21.78 -3.88
C ASP A 18 -11.95 -20.45 -3.19
N LEU A 19 -11.43 -19.31 -3.66
CA LEU A 19 -11.72 -18.00 -3.08
C LEU A 19 -13.19 -17.62 -3.34
N PRO A 20 -14.02 -17.38 -2.30
CA PRO A 20 -15.39 -16.94 -2.49
C PRO A 20 -15.44 -15.63 -3.27
N ARG A 21 -16.28 -15.59 -4.31
CA ARG A 21 -16.48 -14.38 -5.12
C ARG A 21 -17.60 -13.52 -4.53
N PRO A 22 -17.47 -12.18 -4.61
CA PRO A 22 -18.55 -11.28 -4.25
C PRO A 22 -19.84 -11.59 -5.02
N HIS A 23 -21.00 -11.34 -4.39
CA HIS A 23 -22.31 -11.73 -4.92
C HIS A 23 -23.13 -10.57 -5.52
N GLY A 24 -22.68 -9.31 -5.45
CA GLY A 24 -23.46 -8.12 -5.82
C GLY A 24 -23.53 -7.78 -7.31
N GLY A 25 -23.17 -8.70 -8.21
CA GLY A 25 -23.23 -8.49 -9.65
C GLY A 25 -22.00 -7.77 -10.21
N GLU A 26 -22.12 -7.13 -11.38
CA GLU A 26 -21.00 -6.53 -12.14
C GLU A 26 -20.26 -5.37 -11.44
N GLN A 27 -20.72 -4.94 -10.26
CA GLN A 27 -20.08 -3.85 -9.49
C GLN A 27 -19.16 -4.36 -8.38
N ASP A 28 -19.28 -5.63 -8.00
CA ASP A 28 -18.44 -6.21 -6.96
C ASP A 28 -17.33 -7.02 -7.62
N GLU A 29 -16.09 -6.57 -7.48
CA GLU A 29 -14.92 -7.26 -8.02
C GLU A 29 -13.79 -7.36 -7.01
N ILE A 30 -12.94 -8.36 -7.19
CA ILE A 30 -11.67 -8.47 -6.47
C ILE A 30 -10.64 -7.72 -7.32
N GLN A 31 -10.28 -6.51 -6.90
CA GLN A 31 -9.29 -5.70 -7.62
C GLN A 31 -7.87 -6.10 -7.23
N ASP A 32 -6.98 -6.16 -8.23
CA ASP A 32 -5.55 -6.30 -8.02
C ASP A 32 -4.91 -4.91 -7.99
N VAL A 33 -4.83 -4.31 -6.80
CA VAL A 33 -4.22 -2.99 -6.62
C VAL A 33 -2.78 -3.17 -6.11
N PRO A 34 -1.76 -2.99 -6.96
CA PRO A 34 -0.37 -3.07 -6.52
C PRO A 34 -0.08 -1.94 -5.52
N PHE A 35 0.58 -2.28 -4.42
CA PHE A 35 0.90 -1.32 -3.36
C PHE A 35 2.37 -1.34 -2.98
N ARG A 36 2.89 -0.17 -2.58
CA ARG A 36 4.25 -0.03 -2.05
C ARG A 36 4.23 0.55 -0.65
N PRO A 37 4.92 -0.09 0.32
CA PRO A 37 4.97 0.41 1.68
C PRO A 37 5.91 1.61 1.83
N VAL A 38 5.44 2.66 2.48
CA VAL A 38 6.24 3.80 2.96
C VAL A 38 6.28 3.75 4.49
N VAL A 39 7.49 3.71 5.07
CA VAL A 39 7.69 3.37 6.49
C VAL A 39 8.25 4.56 7.28
N PHE A 40 7.63 4.84 8.42
CA PHE A 40 8.08 5.82 9.41
C PHE A 40 8.26 5.11 10.75
N ARG A 41 9.44 5.27 11.36
CA ARG A 41 9.75 4.74 12.69
C ARG A 41 10.13 5.86 13.63
N ASP A 42 9.64 5.76 14.86
CA ASP A 42 9.94 6.72 15.92
C ASP A 42 9.78 6.08 17.30
N ASP A 43 10.36 6.71 18.32
CA ASP A 43 10.31 6.20 19.70
C ASP A 43 8.91 6.35 20.32
N ASP A 44 8.07 7.22 19.75
CA ASP A 44 6.67 7.40 20.11
C ASP A 44 5.73 7.45 18.89
N LEU A 45 4.53 6.89 19.06
CA LEU A 45 3.52 6.82 17.99
C LEU A 45 3.11 8.21 17.45
N PRO A 46 2.82 9.23 18.29
CA PRO A 46 2.51 10.57 17.81
C PRO A 46 3.57 11.16 16.87
N SER A 47 4.86 11.02 17.19
CA SER A 47 5.96 11.50 16.35
C SER A 47 6.02 10.77 15.01
N ALA A 48 5.89 9.45 15.01
CA ALA A 48 5.82 8.65 13.77
C ALA A 48 4.64 9.07 12.88
N LEU A 49 3.47 9.30 13.50
CA LEU A 49 2.27 9.76 12.80
C LEU A 49 2.44 11.18 12.24
N ALA A 50 3.00 12.11 13.02
CA ALA A 50 3.23 13.48 12.58
C ALA A 50 4.11 13.54 11.33
N ARG A 51 5.20 12.75 11.32
CA ARG A 51 6.10 12.64 10.16
C ARG A 51 5.44 11.99 8.96
N SER A 52 4.62 10.95 9.18
CA SER A 52 3.85 10.33 8.09
C SER A 52 2.84 11.31 7.47
N ALA A 53 2.21 12.15 8.29
CA ALA A 53 1.26 13.16 7.84
C ALA A 53 1.95 14.31 7.09
N GLU A 54 3.12 14.75 7.56
CA GLU A 54 3.94 15.73 6.84
C GLU A 54 4.35 15.21 5.46
N TRP A 55 4.80 13.96 5.39
CA TRP A 55 5.14 13.33 4.12
C TRP A 55 3.93 13.22 3.19
N LEU A 56 2.77 12.79 3.69
CA LEU A 56 1.53 12.68 2.89
C LEU A 56 1.12 14.03 2.27
N ARG A 57 1.26 15.13 3.03
CA ARG A 57 1.00 16.47 2.49
C ARG A 57 1.95 16.80 1.34
N GLY A 58 3.25 16.61 1.55
CA GLY A 58 4.24 16.83 0.50
C GLY A 58 4.04 15.95 -0.73
N ALA A 59 3.65 14.69 -0.54
CA ALA A 59 3.37 13.76 -1.63
C ALA A 59 2.14 14.19 -2.43
N GLN A 60 1.03 14.55 -1.78
CA GLN A 60 -0.17 15.09 -2.44
C GLN A 60 0.13 16.40 -3.18
N GLU A 61 0.92 17.31 -2.58
CA GLU A 61 1.31 18.56 -3.24
C GLU A 61 2.16 18.31 -4.48
N TRP A 62 3.13 17.38 -4.39
CA TRP A 62 3.95 16.96 -5.53
C TRP A 62 3.11 16.30 -6.62
N LEU A 63 2.24 15.38 -6.24
CA LEU A 63 1.36 14.66 -7.16
C LEU A 63 0.33 15.60 -7.76
N GLY A 64 -0.06 16.68 -7.08
CA GLY A 64 -1.08 17.62 -7.54
C GLY A 64 -2.52 17.11 -7.38
N GLU A 65 -2.72 15.97 -6.72
CA GLU A 65 -4.00 15.39 -6.34
C GLU A 65 -3.84 14.49 -5.10
N PRO A 66 -4.94 14.04 -4.47
CA PRO A 66 -4.88 13.14 -3.33
C PRO A 66 -4.10 11.86 -3.64
N LEU A 67 -3.29 11.41 -2.68
CA LEU A 67 -2.57 10.14 -2.77
C LEU A 67 -3.49 8.98 -2.37
N ASP A 68 -3.53 7.93 -3.17
CA ASP A 68 -4.28 6.71 -2.90
C ASP A 68 -3.56 5.86 -1.83
N VAL A 69 -3.99 6.04 -0.58
CA VAL A 69 -3.59 5.22 0.56
C VAL A 69 -4.60 4.09 0.74
N ILE A 70 -4.14 2.86 0.51
CA ILE A 70 -4.95 1.63 0.56
C ILE A 70 -5.10 1.15 2.01
N ALA A 71 -4.02 1.23 2.78
CA ALA A 71 -4.02 0.83 4.20
C ALA A 71 -2.97 1.58 5.01
N ILE A 72 -3.20 1.65 6.32
CA ILE A 72 -2.23 2.12 7.31
C ILE A 72 -2.03 1.00 8.31
N HIS A 73 -0.79 0.52 8.42
CA HIS A 73 -0.41 -0.45 9.43
C HIS A 73 0.37 0.26 10.55
N LEU A 74 -0.10 0.07 11.78
CA LEU A 74 0.54 0.59 12.98
C LEU A 74 1.08 -0.60 13.76
N ASP A 75 2.38 -0.57 14.04
CA ASP A 75 3.07 -1.63 14.79
C ASP A 75 3.87 -1.02 15.94
N TYR A 76 4.08 -1.82 16.99
CA TYR A 76 4.98 -1.50 18.09
C TYR A 76 5.93 -2.66 18.30
N ASP A 77 7.21 -2.39 18.10
CA ASP A 77 8.28 -3.36 18.30
C ASP A 77 8.89 -3.16 19.67
N ASP A 78 8.83 -4.19 20.52
CA ASP A 78 9.34 -4.16 21.90
C ASP A 78 10.63 -4.99 22.07
N ARG A 79 11.27 -5.42 20.98
CA ARG A 79 12.49 -6.22 21.04
C ARG A 79 13.61 -5.47 21.76
N ALA A 80 14.38 -6.23 22.56
CA ALA A 80 15.43 -5.67 23.41
C ALA A 80 16.49 -4.91 22.59
N GLY A 81 16.63 -3.61 22.87
CA GLY A 81 17.71 -2.77 22.35
C GLY A 81 17.26 -1.49 21.64
N ALA A 82 16.05 -1.44 21.10
CA ALA A 82 15.47 -0.24 20.48
C ALA A 82 13.96 -0.43 20.26
N PRO A 83 13.11 -0.22 21.28
CA PRO A 83 11.67 -0.24 21.07
C PRO A 83 11.27 0.93 20.18
N TYR A 84 10.37 0.72 19.21
CA TYR A 84 9.88 1.78 18.33
C TYR A 84 8.46 1.51 17.87
N TYR A 85 7.77 2.59 17.50
CA TYR A 85 6.52 2.52 16.75
C TYR A 85 6.81 2.58 15.25
N GLU A 86 6.13 1.75 14.46
CA GLU A 86 6.19 1.76 13.01
C GLU A 86 4.83 2.18 12.43
N VAL A 87 4.83 3.22 11.60
CA VAL A 87 3.71 3.58 10.73
C VAL A 87 4.08 3.19 9.30
N LYS A 88 3.29 2.32 8.70
CA LYS A 88 3.48 1.87 7.31
C LYS A 88 2.26 2.22 6.49
N LEU A 89 2.44 3.12 5.54
CA LEU A 89 1.42 3.52 4.57
C LEU A 89 1.55 2.60 3.36
N LEU A 90 0.47 1.91 3.00
CA LEU A 90 0.39 1.12 1.77
C LEU A 90 -0.26 2.01 0.72
N CYS A 91 0.54 2.59 -0.16
CA CYS A 91 0.05 3.48 -1.20
C CYS A 91 -0.02 2.74 -2.54
N ASN A 92 -0.95 3.16 -3.41
CA ASN A 92 -1.00 2.69 -4.80
C ASN A 92 0.36 2.94 -5.48
N GLU A 93 0.88 1.93 -6.18
CA GLU A 93 2.16 2.01 -6.85
C GLU A 93 2.20 3.09 -7.95
N GLU A 94 1.11 3.27 -8.70
CA GLU A 94 1.03 4.24 -9.81
C GLU A 94 1.18 5.68 -9.31
N ASP A 95 0.60 5.98 -8.16
CA ASP A 95 0.70 7.27 -7.49
C ASP A 95 2.13 7.55 -7.03
N LEU A 96 2.78 6.57 -6.42
CA LEU A 96 4.19 6.69 -6.04
C LEU A 96 5.12 6.78 -7.26
N ALA A 97 4.72 6.23 -8.40
CA ALA A 97 5.42 6.38 -9.68
C ALA A 97 5.13 7.73 -10.35
N GLY A 98 4.16 8.50 -9.87
CA GLY A 98 3.74 9.77 -10.46
C GLY A 98 3.01 9.61 -11.80
N ALA A 99 2.33 8.48 -12.01
CA ALA A 99 1.55 8.23 -13.23
C ALA A 99 0.56 9.36 -13.55
N PRO A 100 -0.16 9.95 -12.57
CA PRO A 100 -1.04 11.08 -12.86
C PRO A 100 -0.31 12.34 -13.38
N LEU A 101 0.91 12.62 -12.91
CA LEU A 101 1.74 13.70 -13.42
C LEU A 101 2.14 13.44 -14.88
N ALA A 102 2.51 12.20 -15.21
CA ALA A 102 2.86 11.80 -16.56
C ALA A 102 1.66 11.99 -17.51
N ARG A 103 0.49 11.50 -17.12
CA ARG A 103 -0.76 11.65 -17.87
C ARG A 103 -1.10 13.12 -18.14
N ARG A 104 -1.04 14.00 -17.13
CA ARG A 104 -1.30 15.44 -17.31
C ARG A 104 -0.29 16.14 -18.21
N ARG A 105 0.96 15.65 -18.32
CA ARG A 105 1.95 16.19 -19.25
C ARG A 105 1.62 15.81 -20.69
N GLU A 106 1.17 14.59 -20.92
CA GLU A 106 0.72 14.13 -22.24
C GLU A 106 -0.50 14.90 -22.72
N GLU A 107 -1.50 15.14 -21.85
CA GLU A 107 -2.70 15.90 -22.19
C GLU A 107 -2.43 17.39 -22.53
N ARG A 108 -1.25 17.92 -22.15
CA ARG A 108 -0.84 19.31 -22.40
C ARG A 108 0.11 19.47 -23.60
N GLY A 109 0.60 18.37 -24.17
CA GLY A 109 1.52 18.34 -25.32
C GLY A 109 0.77 18.17 -26.63
#